data_AF-A0A921I739-F1
#
_entry.id   AF-A0A921I739-F1
#
_cell.length_a   1.000
_cell.length_b   1.000
_cell.length_c   1.000
_cell.angle_alpha   90.00
_cell.angle_beta   90.00
_cell.angle_gamma   90.00
#
_symmetry.space_group_name_H-M   'P 1'
#
loop_
_entity.id
_entity.type
_entity.pdbx_description
1 polymer ?
#
loop_
_entity_poly.entity_id
_entity_poly.type
_entity_poly.pdbx_seq_one_letter_code
_entity_poly.pdbx_strand_id
1 'polypeptide(L)'
;MATTFDIQLPHYSRGFHLITRDIVSQLPPLPESGLLVVFIKHTSAGLTINENADPDVRHDFQTFFNKLVPDGAPYFIHTLEGPD
;
A
#
# COMPACT_ATOMS: atom_id res chain seq x y z
N MET A 1 -8.26 -26.34 -4.24
CA MET A 1 -8.16 -25.25 -5.24
C MET A 1 -7.84 -23.97 -4.49
N ALA A 2 -7.04 -23.08 -5.06
CA ALA A 2 -6.83 -21.76 -4.48
C ALA A 2 -8.10 -20.92 -4.69
N THR A 3 -8.57 -20.26 -3.63
CA THR A 3 -9.68 -19.32 -3.71
C THR A 3 -9.12 -17.93 -3.99
N THR A 4 -9.60 -17.29 -5.06
CA THR A 4 -9.22 -15.92 -5.42
C THR A 4 -10.47 -15.06 -5.45
N PHE A 5 -10.41 -13.90 -4.81
CA PHE A 5 -11.48 -12.91 -4.80
C PHE A 5 -10.87 -11.51 -4.68
N ASP A 6 -11.63 -10.49 -5.08
CA ASP A 6 -11.20 -9.09 -5.00
C ASP A 6 -11.59 -8.50 -3.63
N ILE A 7 -10.71 -7.66 -3.08
CA ILE A 7 -10.92 -6.86 -1.87
C ILE A 7 -10.90 -5.39 -2.29
N GLN A 8 -11.82 -4.59 -1.77
CA GLN A 8 -11.84 -3.15 -2.04
C GLN A 8 -11.42 -2.38 -0.79
N LEU A 9 -10.44 -1.50 -0.96
CA LEU A 9 -9.97 -0.59 0.07
C LEU A 9 -10.64 0.79 -0.10
N PRO A 10 -10.77 1.58 0.99
CA PRO A 10 -11.17 2.97 0.85
C PRO A 10 -10.13 3.76 0.07
N HIS A 11 -10.53 4.94 -0.40
CA HIS A 11 -9.61 5.86 -1.06
C HIS A 11 -8.61 6.43 -0.04
N TYR A 12 -7.33 6.40 -0.39
CA TYR A 12 -6.24 6.92 0.43
C TYR A 12 -5.52 8.05 -0.32
N SER A 13 -5.11 9.09 0.40
CA SER A 13 -4.18 10.09 -0.13
C SER A 13 -2.76 9.51 -0.25
N ARG A 14 -1.85 10.21 -0.95
CA ARG A 14 -0.43 9.83 -1.03
C ARG A 14 0.17 9.65 0.37
N GLY A 15 0.84 8.53 0.61
CA GLY A 15 1.46 8.21 1.89
C GLY A 15 1.41 6.72 2.22
N PHE A 16 1.69 6.38 3.48
CA PHE A 16 1.68 5.01 3.98
C PHE A 16 0.50 4.78 4.93
N HIS A 17 -0.31 3.75 4.61
CA HIS A 17 -1.57 3.48 5.31
C HIS A 17 -1.60 2.06 5.87
N LEU A 18 -2.17 1.91 7.07
CA LEU A 18 -2.39 0.60 7.66
C LEU A 18 -3.67 -0.01 7.10
N ILE A 19 -3.53 -1.09 6.35
CA ILE A 19 -4.65 -1.77 5.67
C ILE A 19 -4.94 -3.17 6.23
N THR A 20 -4.21 -3.61 7.27
CA THR A 20 -4.36 -4.95 7.85
C THR A 20 -5.80 -5.21 8.28
N ARG A 21 -6.44 -4.25 8.94
CA ARG A 21 -7.83 -4.38 9.40
C ARG A 21 -8.80 -4.47 8.22
N ASP A 22 -8.62 -3.64 7.20
CA ASP A 22 -9.48 -3.63 6.02
C ASP A 22 -9.41 -4.96 5.27
N ILE A 23 -8.20 -5.49 5.09
CA ILE A 23 -7.98 -6.80 4.46
C ILE A 23 -8.64 -7.89 5.30
N VAL A 24 -8.29 -8.00 6.59
CA VAL A 24 -8.77 -9.08 7.46
C VAL A 24 -10.30 -9.10 7.58
N SER A 25 -10.94 -7.93 7.60
CA SER A 25 -12.41 -7.84 7.66
C SER A 25 -13.13 -8.38 6.42
N GLN A 26 -12.43 -8.51 5.30
CA GLN A 26 -12.95 -8.98 4.02
C GLN A 26 -12.46 -10.40 3.67
N LEU A 27 -11.57 -10.98 4.48
CA LEU A 27 -11.11 -12.35 4.28
C LEU A 27 -12.23 -13.34 4.65
N PRO A 28 -12.44 -14.41 3.87
CA PRO A 28 -13.28 -15.53 4.27
C PRO A 28 -12.63 -16.28 5.44
N PRO A 29 -13.35 -17.22 6.08
CA PRO A 29 -12.76 -18.11 7.07
C PRO A 29 -11.47 -18.76 6.54
N LEU A 30 -10.37 -18.59 7.28
CA LEU A 30 -9.06 -19.09 6.90
C LEU A 30 -8.84 -20.50 7.50
N PRO A 31 -8.08 -21.37 6.81
CA PRO A 31 -7.62 -22.63 7.39
C PRO A 31 -6.59 -22.35 8.50
N GLU A 32 -6.30 -23.36 9.33
CA GLU A 32 -5.26 -23.29 10.37
C GLU A 32 -3.87 -22.96 9.80
N SER A 33 -3.58 -23.39 8.56
CA SER A 33 -2.31 -23.15 7.90
C SER A 33 -2.48 -23.07 6.38
N GLY A 34 -1.75 -22.17 5.74
CA GLY A 34 -1.79 -21.95 4.30
C GLY A 34 -0.97 -20.74 3.87
N LEU A 35 -1.09 -20.39 2.59
CA LEU A 35 -0.46 -19.22 1.99
C LEU A 35 -1.54 -18.22 1.56
N LEU A 36 -1.42 -16.98 2.02
CA LEU A 36 -2.20 -15.85 1.52
C LEU A 36 -1.32 -15.01 0.61
N VAL A 37 -1.76 -14.81 -0.64
CA VAL A 37 -1.10 -13.92 -1.59
C VAL A 37 -1.99 -12.69 -1.74
N VAL A 38 -1.45 -11.51 -1.40
CA VAL A 38 -2.13 -10.23 -1.59
C VAL A 38 -1.46 -9.53 -2.77
N PHE A 39 -2.25 -9.25 -3.81
CA PHE A 39 -1.78 -8.59 -5.02
C PHE A 39 -2.54 -7.26 -5.21
N ILE A 40 -1.80 -6.19 -5.49
CA ILE A 40 -2.40 -4.88 -5.78
C ILE A 40 -2.57 -4.70 -7.29
N LYS A 41 -3.80 -4.39 -7.71
CA LYS A 41 -4.17 -4.20 -9.12
C LYS A 41 -3.97 -2.75 -9.60
N HIS A 42 -2.95 -2.07 -9.09
CA HIS A 42 -2.62 -0.67 -9.38
C HIS A 42 -1.13 -0.50 -9.64
N THR A 43 -0.76 0.44 -10.51
CA THR A 43 0.64 0.78 -10.85
C THR A 43 1.20 1.94 -10.04
N SER A 44 0.34 2.80 -9.49
CA SER A 44 0.70 3.98 -8.70
C SER A 44 0.68 3.73 -7.18
N ALA A 45 0.53 2.48 -6.75
CA ALA A 45 0.50 2.08 -5.35
C ALA A 45 1.25 0.75 -5.15
N GLY A 46 1.77 0.55 -3.94
CA GLY A 46 2.50 -0.66 -3.57
C GLY A 46 1.99 -1.26 -2.26
N LEU A 47 2.34 -2.53 -2.03
CA LEU A 47 2.13 -3.22 -0.76
C LEU A 47 3.48 -3.46 -0.10
N THR A 48 3.53 -3.30 1.21
CA THR A 48 4.72 -3.57 2.03
C THR A 48 4.31 -4.11 3.38
N ILE A 49 5.21 -4.87 4.00
CA ILE A 49 5.07 -5.35 5.37
C ILE A 49 6.20 -4.69 6.15
N ASN A 50 5.83 -3.96 7.20
CA ASN A 50 6.77 -3.24 8.05
C ASN A 50 6.23 -3.19 9.49
N GLU A 51 7.04 -2.66 10.40
CA GLU A 51 6.68 -2.50 11.81
C GLU A 51 5.46 -1.57 11.99
N ASN A 52 4.61 -1.93 12.95
CA ASN A 52 3.46 -1.14 13.37
C ASN A 52 3.37 -0.96 14.90
N ALA A 53 4.44 -1.24 15.64
CA ALA A 53 4.47 -1.03 17.08
C ALA A 53 4.71 0.45 17.41
N ASP A 54 5.69 1.06 16.74
CA ASP A 54 5.97 2.50 16.85
C ASP A 54 5.38 3.27 15.63
N PRO A 55 4.48 4.26 15.85
CA PRO A 55 3.97 5.09 14.77
C PRO A 55 5.05 5.91 14.04
N ASP A 56 6.18 6.21 14.68
CA ASP A 56 7.26 7.01 14.10
C ASP A 56 7.92 6.29 12.91
N VAL A 57 7.94 4.95 12.91
CA VAL A 57 8.44 4.16 11.76
C VAL A 57 7.70 4.52 10.47
N ARG A 58 6.37 4.69 10.53
CA ARG A 58 5.60 5.09 9.34
C ARG A 58 5.91 6.52 8.92
N HIS A 59 6.12 7.40 9.88
CA HIS A 59 6.48 8.80 9.61
C HIS A 59 7.85 8.90 8.93
N ASP A 60 8.84 8.19 9.45
CA ASP A 60 10.19 8.13 8.89
C ASP A 60 10.18 7.50 7.49
N PHE A 61 9.40 6.44 7.30
CA PHE A 61 9.27 5.78 6.01
C PHE A 61 8.66 6.72 4.95
N GLN A 62 7.60 7.45 5.32
CA GLN A 62 7.04 8.49 4.47
C GLN A 62 8.04 9.60 4.18
N THR A 63 8.76 10.06 5.19
CA THR A 63 9.76 11.14 5.07
C THR A 63 10.89 10.74 4.14
N PHE A 64 11.38 9.50 4.25
CA PHE A 64 12.44 8.99 3.39
C PHE A 64 12.00 8.95 1.92
N PHE A 65 10.82 8.41 1.63
CA PHE A 65 10.29 8.37 0.26
C PHE A 65 10.08 9.77 -0.32
N ASN A 66 9.55 10.71 0.46
CA ASN A 66 9.36 12.09 0.02
C ASN A 66 10.67 12.82 -0.30
N LYS A 67 11.79 12.42 0.33
CA LYS A 67 13.12 12.95 0.02
C LYS A 67 13.73 12.28 -1.21
N LEU A 68 13.55 10.98 -1.35
CA LEU A 68 14.15 10.20 -2.44
C LEU A 68 13.45 10.46 -3.79
N VAL A 69 12.12 10.53 -3.76
CA VAL A 69 11.27 10.79 -4.94
C VAL A 69 10.23 11.85 -4.55
N PRO A 70 10.62 13.14 -4.61
CA PRO A 70 9.71 14.25 -4.35
C PRO A 70 8.55 14.26 -5.33
N ASP A 71 7.37 14.61 -4.82
CA ASP A 71 6.18 14.84 -5.64
C ASP A 71 6.35 16.13 -6.44
N GLY A 72 6.06 16.08 -7.73
CA GLY A 72 6.25 17.18 -8.68
C GLY A 72 7.73 17.48 -8.98
N ALA A 73 8.62 16.49 -8.94
CA ALA A 73 10.03 16.75 -9.18
C ALA A 73 10.26 17.24 -10.63
N PRO A 74 10.96 18.36 -10.85
CA PRO A 74 10.96 19.06 -12.14
C PRO A 74 11.69 18.31 -13.27
N TYR A 75 12.37 17.22 -12.94
CA TYR A 75 13.06 16.36 -13.89
C TYR A 75 12.22 15.17 -14.37
N PHE A 76 11.04 14.93 -13.79
CA PHE A 76 10.08 13.98 -14.34
C PHE A 76 9.28 14.61 -15.48
N ILE A 77 9.03 13.81 -16.52
CA ILE A 77 8.42 14.26 -17.77
C ILE A 77 7.00 13.71 -17.98
N HIS A 78 6.53 12.81 -17.12
CA HIS A 78 5.23 12.14 -17.24
C HIS A 78 4.09 12.97 -16.59
N THR A 79 4.09 14.28 -16.84
CA THR A 79 3.20 15.23 -16.13
C THR A 79 1.77 15.32 -16.67
N LEU A 80 1.33 14.40 -17.53
CA LEU A 80 -0.01 14.46 -18.16
C LEU A 80 -1.13 14.12 -17.17
N GLU A 81 -0.83 13.34 -16.14
CA GLU A 81 -1.80 12.88 -15.13
C GLU A 81 -1.81 13.76 -13.86
N GLY A 82 -0.94 14.77 -13.82
CA GLY A 82 -0.70 15.65 -12.68
C GLY A 82 0.80 15.94 -12.51
N PRO A 83 1.20 16.65 -11.44
CA PRO A 83 2.58 16.67 -11.00
C PRO A 83 3.01 15.25 -10.61
N ASP A 84 4.12 14.77 -11.19
CA ASP A 84 4.80 13.53 -10.81
C ASP A 84 5.80 13.77 -9.68
#